data_AF-A0A255PIV6-F1
#
_entry.id   AF-A0A255PIV6-F1
#
_cell.length_a   1.000
_cell.length_b   1.000
_cell.length_c   1.000
_cell.angle_alpha   90.00
_cell.angle_beta   90.00
_cell.angle_gamma   90.00
#
_symmetry.space_group_name_H-M   'P 1'
#
loop_
_entity.id
_entity.type
_entity.pdbx_description
1 polymer ?
#
loop_
_entity_poly.entity_id
_entity_poly.type
_entity_poly.pdbx_seq_one_letter_code
_entity_poly.pdbx_strand_id
1 'polypeptide(L)'
;MGLTSDKVLALAILIAVVLFIGTVWLWPRLARQSWRAVSGRIGLLLSTQVALFACVGLAANQAFGFYASWADLFGKETGQGLVIDHAAGGTAGGPLQVASTSDVPGVSATRPQTGGQIQKVNIVGRKSRLVSPAYVYLPPEYFQPQYRTRTFPVSVVLTGYPGTARSLVDKLNYPSTAQRLAKEGRVQPMILVMLRPTVAPPRDTECVDVPGGPQAETFFAKDLPDAVRGHYRVGKRARSWGIIGDSTGGYCALKLAMHHPNVYAAGAGLSAYYKAPIDPTTGDLFHGDKKLQNRADLFWFLQHEEAPDTSLLVTSSKIGEHNYKDTLRFIDRVQATNLTRISSIILDSGGHNFNTWRREIPPTLQWISGRLSDR
;
A
#
# COMPACT_ATOMS: atom_id res chain seq x y z
N MET A 1 8.33 1.82 24.44
CA MET A 1 7.01 1.74 23.77
C MET A 1 7.16 2.29 22.35
N GLY A 2 6.60 1.62 21.34
CA GLY A 2 6.76 2.03 19.93
C GLY A 2 5.99 3.32 19.60
N LEU A 3 6.48 4.09 18.62
CA LEU A 3 5.93 5.39 18.21
C LEU A 3 4.54 5.28 17.53
N THR A 4 4.13 4.05 17.20
CA THR A 4 2.85 3.70 16.57
C THR A 4 1.85 3.08 17.56
N SER A 5 2.17 3.06 18.86
CA SER A 5 1.34 2.40 19.87
C SER A 5 0.18 3.29 20.33
N ASP A 6 -1.03 2.71 20.38
CA ASP A 6 -2.21 3.35 20.97
C ASP A 6 -1.96 3.83 22.41
N LYS A 7 -1.12 3.12 23.17
CA LYS A 7 -0.79 3.45 24.55
C LYS A 7 0.01 4.75 24.64
N VAL A 8 0.90 5.01 23.68
CA VAL A 8 1.72 6.23 23.64
C VAL A 8 0.85 7.43 23.27
N LEU A 9 -0.05 7.28 22.31
CA LEU A 9 -1.01 8.34 21.96
C LEU A 9 -1.95 8.63 23.13
N ALA A 10 -2.51 7.60 23.78
CA ALA A 10 -3.38 7.78 24.93
C ALA A 10 -2.69 8.49 26.10
N LEU A 11 -1.42 8.15 26.37
CA LEU A 11 -0.62 8.84 27.39
C LEU A 11 -0.37 10.31 27.03
N ALA A 12 -0.06 10.62 25.77
CA ALA A 12 0.14 11.98 25.31
C ALA A 12 -1.14 12.82 25.46
N ILE A 13 -2.30 12.25 25.09
CA ILE A 13 -3.62 12.90 25.28
C ILE A 13 -3.87 13.18 26.76
N LEU A 14 -3.60 12.20 27.64
CA LEU A 14 -3.76 12.38 29.08
C LEU A 14 -2.88 13.52 29.60
N ILE A 15 -1.62 13.60 29.17
CA ILE A 15 -0.69 14.69 29.54
C ILE A 15 -1.23 16.04 29.05
N ALA A 16 -1.73 16.11 27.81
CA ALA A 16 -2.30 17.34 27.27
C ALA A 16 -3.53 17.81 28.07
N VAL A 17 -4.42 16.89 28.46
CA VAL A 17 -5.58 17.19 29.31
C VAL A 17 -5.15 17.68 30.68
N VAL A 18 -4.17 17.02 31.32
CA VAL A 18 -3.65 17.42 32.63
C VAL A 18 -2.99 18.80 32.56
N LEU A 19 -2.21 19.09 31.51
CA LEU A 19 -1.59 20.41 31.31
C LEU A 19 -2.63 21.51 31.07
N PHE A 20 -3.70 21.21 30.34
CA PHE A 20 -4.81 22.15 30.14
C PHE A 20 -5.50 22.48 31.48
N ILE A 21 -5.88 21.45 32.25
CA ILE A 21 -6.49 21.62 33.58
C ILE A 21 -5.55 22.39 34.50
N GLY A 22 -4.27 22.01 34.54
CA GLY A 22 -3.25 22.69 35.33
C GLY A 22 -3.06 24.15 34.93
N THR A 23 -3.13 24.47 33.63
CA THR A 23 -3.07 25.83 33.12
C THR A 23 -4.23 26.66 33.64
N VAL A 24 -5.46 26.15 33.54
CA VAL A 24 -6.66 26.83 34.07
C VAL A 24 -6.59 27.01 35.59
N TRP A 25 -6.15 25.98 36.31
CA TRP A 25 -6.10 25.98 37.77
C TRP A 25 -5.01 26.90 38.34
N LEU A 26 -3.85 26.99 37.69
CA LEU A 26 -2.74 27.86 38.09
C LEU A 26 -2.90 29.30 37.59
N TRP A 27 -3.80 29.55 36.63
CA TRP A 27 -4.01 30.87 36.01
C TRP A 27 -4.25 31.99 37.03
N PRO A 28 -5.08 31.84 38.07
CA PRO A 28 -5.31 32.90 39.06
C PRO A 28 -4.03 33.29 39.81
N ARG A 29 -3.13 32.33 40.07
CA ARG A 29 -1.84 32.58 40.75
C ARG A 29 -0.84 33.30 39.84
N LEU A 30 -1.02 33.19 38.53
CA LEU A 30 -0.15 33.74 37.51
C LEU A 30 -0.73 34.99 36.83
N ALA A 31 -1.89 35.48 37.28
CA ALA A 31 -2.55 36.68 36.77
C ALA A 31 -1.82 37.99 37.13
N ARG A 32 -0.81 37.94 38.00
CA ARG A 32 -0.01 39.11 38.40
C ARG A 32 0.86 39.62 37.23
N GLN A 33 1.18 40.91 37.25
CA GLN A 33 2.04 41.55 36.24
C GLN A 33 3.55 41.43 36.52
N SER A 34 3.97 40.55 37.43
CA SER A 34 5.39 40.32 37.67
C SER A 34 6.03 39.49 36.56
N TRP A 35 7.32 39.71 36.30
CA TRP A 35 8.07 38.94 35.29
C TRP A 35 8.02 37.42 35.55
N ARG A 36 7.97 37.00 36.82
CA ARG A 36 7.81 35.59 37.22
C ARG A 36 6.43 35.04 36.81
N ALA A 37 5.37 35.81 37.00
CA ALA A 37 4.01 35.42 36.64
C ALA A 37 3.80 35.42 35.11
N VAL A 38 4.41 36.36 34.38
CA VAL A 38 4.45 36.35 32.91
C VAL A 38 5.22 35.13 32.40
N SER A 39 6.41 34.86 32.92
CA SER A 39 7.23 33.69 32.53
C SER A 39 6.50 32.38 32.82
N GLY A 40 5.80 32.28 33.96
CA GLY A 40 4.98 31.11 34.28
C GLY A 40 3.81 30.88 33.31
N ARG A 41 3.13 31.95 32.87
CA ARG A 41 2.09 31.85 31.82
C ARG A 41 2.67 31.38 30.49
N ILE A 42 3.80 31.96 30.07
CA ILE A 42 4.50 31.57 28.85
C ILE A 42 4.86 30.09 28.92
N GLY A 43 5.45 29.62 30.03
CA GLY A 43 5.82 28.23 30.23
C GLY A 43 4.63 27.26 30.18
N LEU A 44 3.52 27.58 30.85
CA LEU A 44 2.31 26.74 30.83
C LEU A 44 1.67 26.67 29.43
N LEU A 45 1.56 27.82 28.75
CA LEU A 45 1.00 27.88 27.41
C LEU A 45 1.88 27.11 26.41
N LEU A 46 3.21 27.31 26.45
CA LEU A 46 4.15 26.55 25.62
C LEU A 46 4.08 25.05 25.90
N SER A 47 4.06 24.64 27.16
CA SER A 47 3.97 23.22 27.54
C SER A 47 2.68 22.58 27.01
N THR A 48 1.55 23.29 27.14
CA THR A 48 0.25 22.83 26.62
C THR A 48 0.26 22.74 25.10
N GLN A 49 0.81 23.75 24.41
CA GLN A 49 0.94 23.75 22.95
C GLN A 49 1.83 22.60 22.46
N VAL A 50 2.99 22.38 23.09
CA VAL A 50 3.90 21.29 22.75
C VAL A 50 3.22 19.93 22.95
N ALA A 51 2.49 19.73 24.06
CA ALA A 51 1.75 18.49 24.28
C ALA A 51 0.66 18.26 23.23
N LEU A 52 -0.04 19.33 22.82
CA LEU A 52 -1.08 19.26 21.80
C LEU A 52 -0.49 18.93 20.42
N PHE A 53 0.61 19.58 20.03
CA PHE A 53 1.33 19.24 18.80
C PHE A 53 1.90 17.82 18.82
N ALA A 54 2.40 17.36 19.97
CA ALA A 54 2.84 15.98 20.13
C ALA A 54 1.68 14.98 19.94
N CYS A 55 0.48 15.28 20.45
CA CYS A 55 -0.71 14.45 20.21
C CYS A 55 -1.06 14.38 18.72
N VAL A 56 -1.09 15.53 18.04
CA VAL A 56 -1.38 15.61 16.60
C VAL A 56 -0.31 14.85 15.80
N GLY A 57 0.97 15.05 16.12
CA GLY A 57 2.08 14.37 15.47
C GLY A 57 2.05 12.86 15.67
N LEU A 58 1.76 12.38 16.88
CA LEU A 58 1.61 10.95 17.17
C LEU A 58 0.40 10.35 16.45
N ALA A 59 -0.73 11.05 16.41
CA ALA A 59 -1.92 10.60 15.67
C ALA A 59 -1.66 10.52 14.17
N ALA A 60 -0.98 11.52 13.60
CA ALA A 60 -0.55 11.51 12.21
C ALA A 60 0.45 10.37 11.94
N ASN A 61 1.45 10.18 12.80
CA ASN A 61 2.40 9.08 12.67
C ASN A 61 1.74 7.71 12.75
N GLN A 62 0.73 7.55 13.60
CA GLN A 62 -0.02 6.31 13.72
C GLN A 62 -0.94 6.06 12.51
N ALA A 63 -1.47 7.14 11.92
CA ALA A 63 -2.29 7.06 10.72
C ALA A 63 -1.46 6.73 9.48
N PHE A 64 -0.33 7.40 9.28
CA PHE A 64 0.43 7.35 8.03
C PHE A 64 1.71 6.52 8.10
N GLY A 65 2.18 6.17 9.31
CA GLY A 65 3.33 5.29 9.51
C GLY A 65 4.68 5.91 9.16
N PHE A 66 4.86 7.22 9.39
CA PHE A 66 6.11 7.92 9.02
C PHE A 66 7.35 7.36 9.70
N TYR A 67 7.25 7.05 10.99
CA TYR A 67 8.35 6.53 11.81
C TYR A 67 7.90 5.33 12.63
N ALA A 68 8.68 4.26 12.58
CA ALA A 68 8.39 3.00 13.26
C ALA A 68 8.79 3.03 14.74
N SER A 69 9.84 3.78 15.09
CA SER A 69 10.43 3.83 16.44
C SER A 69 10.82 5.26 16.86
N TRP A 70 11.14 5.46 18.14
CA TRP A 70 11.72 6.72 18.61
C TRP A 70 13.13 6.96 18.06
N ALA A 71 13.90 5.90 17.86
CA ALA A 71 15.22 6.01 17.26
C ALA A 71 15.12 6.43 15.78
N ASP A 72 14.09 5.96 15.07
CA ASP A 72 13.77 6.34 13.70
C ASP A 72 13.39 7.83 13.61
N LEU A 73 12.49 8.29 14.49
CA LEU A 73 12.10 9.72 14.58
C LEU A 73 13.30 10.65 14.79
N PHE A 74 14.28 10.26 15.61
CA PHE A 74 15.46 11.08 15.89
C PHE A 74 16.63 10.81 14.93
N GLY A 75 16.43 10.03 13.86
CA GLY A 75 17.48 9.68 12.90
C GLY A 75 18.65 8.90 13.51
N LYS A 76 18.41 8.24 14.65
CA LYS A 76 19.41 7.42 15.37
C LYS A 76 19.46 5.99 14.84
N GLU A 77 18.47 5.57 14.07
CA GLU A 77 18.52 4.37 13.22
C GLU A 77 19.49 4.64 12.05
N THR A 78 20.78 4.59 12.36
CA THR A 78 21.87 4.75 11.38
C THR A 78 22.37 3.40 10.86
N GLY A 79 21.77 2.32 11.33
CA GLY A 79 22.02 0.98 10.81
C GLY A 79 21.69 0.96 9.33
N GLN A 80 22.72 0.86 8.48
CA GLN A 80 22.51 0.41 7.11
C GLN A 80 21.72 -0.89 7.20
N GLY A 81 20.64 -0.99 6.42
CA GLY A 81 19.88 -2.23 6.33
C GLY A 81 20.86 -3.35 6.00
N LEU A 82 21.15 -4.22 6.98
CA LEU A 82 22.09 -5.31 6.79
C LEU A 82 21.48 -6.22 5.72
N VAL A 83 22.23 -6.45 4.65
CA VAL A 83 22.00 -7.61 3.79
C VAL A 83 22.28 -8.82 4.66
N ILE A 84 21.21 -9.40 5.22
CA ILE A 84 21.33 -10.69 5.90
C ILE A 84 21.41 -11.73 4.80
N ASP A 85 22.64 -12.10 4.44
CA ASP A 85 22.89 -13.27 3.62
C ASP A 85 22.49 -14.52 4.42
N HIS A 86 21.26 -15.00 4.20
CA HIS A 86 20.83 -16.33 4.63
C HIS A 86 21.37 -17.42 3.69
N ALA A 87 22.63 -17.28 3.26
CA ALA A 87 23.30 -18.23 2.40
C ALA A 87 24.55 -18.80 3.10
N ALA A 88 24.30 -19.63 4.11
CA ALA A 88 25.18 -20.76 4.47
C ALA A 88 24.45 -21.68 5.45
N GLY A 89 23.54 -22.51 4.92
CA GLY A 89 22.92 -23.59 5.70
C GLY A 89 21.50 -23.92 5.30
N GLY A 90 21.31 -24.50 4.11
CA GLY A 90 20.06 -25.22 3.80
C GLY A 90 19.38 -24.79 2.52
N THR A 91 19.69 -25.50 1.45
CA THR A 91 18.78 -25.80 0.34
C THR A 91 17.46 -26.41 0.85
N ALA A 92 16.51 -25.56 1.29
CA ALA A 92 15.16 -26.02 1.67
C ALA A 92 14.03 -25.00 1.41
N GLY A 93 14.31 -23.69 1.34
CA GLY A 93 13.28 -22.66 1.12
C GLY A 93 13.30 -22.12 -0.31
N GLY A 94 12.17 -22.17 -1.02
CA GLY A 94 12.01 -21.51 -2.32
C GLY A 94 12.17 -19.98 -2.24
N PRO A 95 11.99 -19.25 -3.37
CA PRO A 95 12.08 -17.78 -3.43
C PRO A 95 11.05 -17.03 -2.56
N LEU A 96 10.12 -17.75 -1.92
CA LEU A 96 9.17 -17.21 -0.95
C LEU A 96 9.31 -17.97 0.37
N GLN A 97 9.43 -17.22 1.47
CA GLN A 97 9.58 -17.76 2.82
C GLN A 97 8.50 -17.19 3.74
N VAL A 98 7.76 -18.05 4.43
CA VAL A 98 6.76 -17.65 5.43
C VAL A 98 7.43 -17.42 6.76
N ALA A 99 7.39 -16.18 7.26
CA ALA A 99 7.99 -15.79 8.53
C ALA A 99 7.02 -15.98 9.71
N SER A 100 5.73 -15.67 9.52
CA SER A 100 4.71 -15.84 10.55
C SER A 100 3.31 -15.91 9.95
N THR A 101 2.36 -16.50 10.68
CA THR A 101 0.94 -16.55 10.32
C THR A 101 0.09 -15.81 11.34
N SER A 102 -1.03 -15.23 10.92
CA SER A 102 -2.03 -14.62 11.81
C SER A 102 -3.44 -14.80 11.27
N ASP A 103 -4.42 -14.61 12.14
CA ASP A 103 -5.83 -14.52 11.77
C ASP A 103 -6.10 -13.25 10.95
N VAL A 104 -7.26 -13.20 10.30
CA VAL A 104 -7.73 -12.05 9.52
C VAL A 104 -8.41 -11.05 10.45
N PRO A 105 -7.87 -9.83 10.63
CA PRO A 105 -8.47 -8.84 11.53
C PRO A 105 -9.90 -8.50 11.13
N GLY A 106 -10.80 -8.47 12.12
CA GLY A 106 -12.24 -8.19 11.91
C GLY A 106 -13.06 -9.40 11.45
N VAL A 107 -12.48 -10.60 11.38
CA VAL A 107 -13.20 -11.87 11.13
C VAL A 107 -13.23 -12.67 12.44
N SER A 108 -14.42 -13.03 12.92
CA SER A 108 -14.59 -13.71 14.22
C SER A 108 -14.08 -15.17 14.25
N ALA A 109 -13.78 -15.75 13.09
CA ALA A 109 -13.33 -17.13 12.97
C ALA A 109 -11.80 -17.23 13.01
N THR A 110 -11.27 -18.01 13.96
CA THR A 110 -9.83 -18.23 14.18
C THR A 110 -9.27 -19.45 13.44
N ARG A 111 -10.13 -20.30 12.88
CA ARG A 111 -9.69 -21.46 12.09
C ARG A 111 -9.45 -21.05 10.64
N PRO A 112 -8.32 -21.40 10.01
CA PRO A 112 -8.06 -21.05 8.61
C PRO A 112 -9.14 -21.52 7.64
N GLN A 113 -9.79 -22.67 7.89
CA GLN A 113 -10.85 -23.23 7.04
C GLN A 113 -12.13 -22.39 7.00
N THR A 114 -12.33 -21.48 7.95
CA THR A 114 -13.53 -20.63 8.07
C THR A 114 -13.21 -19.14 8.00
N GLY A 115 -12.10 -18.71 8.59
CA GLY A 115 -11.65 -17.31 8.62
C GLY A 115 -10.66 -16.93 7.53
N GLY A 116 -9.97 -17.90 6.92
CA GLY A 116 -8.78 -17.65 6.12
C GLY A 116 -7.56 -17.41 6.99
N GLN A 117 -6.44 -17.04 6.37
CA GLN A 117 -5.17 -16.83 7.08
C GLN A 117 -4.38 -15.70 6.40
N ILE A 118 -3.67 -14.91 7.20
CA ILE A 118 -2.65 -13.99 6.71
C ILE A 118 -1.27 -14.58 7.00
N GLN A 119 -0.38 -14.51 6.02
CA GLN A 119 1.01 -14.92 6.15
C GLN A 119 1.91 -13.71 5.93
N LYS A 120 2.81 -13.43 6.88
CA LYS A 120 3.92 -12.50 6.65
C LYS A 120 5.03 -13.27 5.94
N VAL A 121 5.46 -12.80 4.78
CA VAL A 121 6.43 -13.50 3.94
C VAL A 121 7.55 -12.57 3.51
N ASN A 122 8.70 -13.15 3.18
CA ASN A 122 9.77 -12.48 2.45
C ASN A 122 9.84 -13.07 1.04
N ILE A 123 9.89 -12.19 0.04
CA ILE A 123 9.95 -12.56 -1.38
C ILE A 123 11.30 -12.14 -1.93
N VAL A 124 12.07 -13.11 -2.39
CA VAL A 124 13.42 -12.91 -2.93
C VAL A 124 13.34 -12.90 -4.46
N GLY A 125 13.63 -11.75 -5.04
CA GLY A 125 13.73 -11.58 -6.48
C GLY A 125 15.13 -11.90 -6.99
N ARG A 126 15.24 -12.99 -7.73
CA ARG A 126 16.54 -13.44 -8.27
C ARG A 126 17.01 -12.57 -9.42
N LYS A 127 16.08 -12.04 -10.24
CA LYS A 127 16.40 -11.20 -11.40
C LYS A 127 16.67 -9.77 -10.99
N SER A 128 15.78 -9.20 -10.17
CA SER A 128 15.90 -7.84 -9.66
C SER A 128 16.94 -7.69 -8.54
N ARG A 129 17.34 -8.79 -7.89
CA ARG A 129 18.16 -8.83 -6.68
C ARG A 129 17.53 -8.08 -5.50
N LEU A 130 16.21 -7.95 -5.50
CA LEU A 130 15.45 -7.30 -4.44
C LEU A 130 14.87 -8.32 -3.47
N VAL A 131 14.76 -7.92 -2.21
CA VAL A 131 14.00 -8.68 -1.20
C VAL A 131 12.89 -7.77 -0.68
N SER A 132 11.65 -8.19 -0.83
CA SER A 132 10.50 -7.42 -0.34
C SER A 132 9.69 -8.23 0.68
N PRO A 133 9.44 -7.69 1.88
CA PRO A 133 8.44 -8.25 2.77
C PRO A 133 7.04 -8.03 2.19
N ALA A 134 6.14 -8.98 2.42
CA ALA A 134 4.75 -8.92 1.99
C ALA A 134 3.82 -9.59 3.00
N TYR A 135 2.53 -9.32 2.89
CA TYR A 135 1.47 -10.06 3.55
C TYR A 135 0.65 -10.81 2.50
N VAL A 136 0.44 -12.10 2.68
CA VAL A 136 -0.37 -12.93 1.79
C VAL A 136 -1.65 -13.34 2.52
N TYR A 137 -2.80 -12.93 2.01
CA TYR A 137 -4.09 -13.44 2.46
C TYR A 137 -4.46 -14.69 1.67
N LEU A 138 -4.73 -15.78 2.39
CA LEU A 138 -5.27 -17.02 1.86
C LEU A 138 -6.74 -17.14 2.27
N PRO A 139 -7.66 -17.32 1.31
CA PRO A 139 -9.08 -17.43 1.60
C PRO A 139 -9.40 -18.74 2.33
N PRO A 140 -10.53 -18.83 3.07
CA PRO A 140 -10.92 -20.05 3.78
C PRO A 140 -10.89 -21.31 2.92
N GLU A 141 -11.32 -21.19 1.66
CA GLU A 141 -11.36 -22.24 0.66
C GLU A 141 -9.98 -22.83 0.37
N TYR A 142 -8.89 -22.10 0.60
CA TYR A 142 -7.53 -22.61 0.46
C TYR A 142 -7.23 -23.75 1.46
N PHE A 143 -7.94 -23.81 2.60
CA PHE A 143 -7.69 -24.82 3.64
C PHE A 143 -8.75 -25.92 3.66
N GLN A 144 -9.75 -25.83 2.81
CA GLN A 144 -10.88 -26.74 2.79
C GLN A 144 -10.60 -27.96 1.89
N PRO A 145 -10.80 -29.22 2.37
CA PRO A 145 -10.45 -30.43 1.63
C PRO A 145 -11.07 -30.56 0.23
N GLN A 146 -12.27 -30.01 0.02
CA GLN A 146 -12.96 -30.02 -1.27
C GLN A 146 -12.27 -29.17 -2.35
N TYR A 147 -11.42 -28.22 -1.96
CA TYR A 147 -10.69 -27.34 -2.88
C TYR A 147 -9.19 -27.66 -2.94
N ARG A 148 -8.76 -28.83 -2.46
CA ARG A 148 -7.34 -29.20 -2.36
C ARG A 148 -6.57 -29.14 -3.69
N THR A 149 -7.24 -29.38 -4.83
CA THR A 149 -6.66 -29.33 -6.18
C THR A 149 -6.95 -28.01 -6.91
N ARG A 150 -7.73 -27.11 -6.29
CA ARG A 150 -8.11 -25.83 -6.90
C ARG A 150 -6.92 -24.87 -6.86
N THR A 151 -6.68 -24.22 -7.99
CA THR A 151 -5.85 -23.02 -8.08
C THR A 151 -6.69 -21.77 -7.87
N PHE A 152 -6.12 -20.76 -7.23
CA PHE A 152 -6.82 -19.51 -6.92
C PHE A 152 -6.29 -18.38 -7.80
N PRO A 153 -7.14 -17.43 -8.25
CA PRO A 153 -6.65 -16.19 -8.81
C PRO A 153 -5.90 -15.38 -7.75
N VAL A 154 -4.99 -14.53 -8.23
CA VAL A 154 -4.16 -13.67 -7.40
C VAL A 154 -4.47 -12.22 -7.73
N SER A 155 -4.68 -11.41 -6.70
CA SER A 155 -4.60 -9.96 -6.80
C SER A 155 -3.40 -9.46 -6.03
N VAL A 156 -2.43 -8.87 -6.73
CA VAL A 156 -1.36 -8.12 -6.09
C VAL A 156 -1.93 -6.79 -5.61
N VAL A 157 -1.68 -6.41 -4.37
CA VAL A 157 -2.22 -5.17 -3.78
C VAL A 157 -1.06 -4.32 -3.29
N LEU A 158 -0.94 -3.11 -3.84
CA LEU A 158 0.15 -2.18 -3.57
C LEU A 158 -0.33 -0.98 -2.75
N THR A 159 0.46 -0.60 -1.74
CA THR A 159 0.22 0.62 -0.96
C THR A 159 0.54 1.88 -1.76
N GLY A 160 0.08 3.02 -1.28
CA GLY A 160 0.69 4.32 -1.58
C GLY A 160 2.00 4.53 -0.82
N TYR A 161 2.81 5.48 -1.25
CA TYR A 161 3.92 6.00 -0.47
C TYR A 161 3.44 7.07 0.53
N PRO A 162 3.98 7.14 1.76
CA PRO A 162 5.03 6.28 2.36
C PRO A 162 4.48 5.03 3.08
N GLY A 163 3.23 4.63 2.80
CA GLY A 163 2.51 3.58 3.51
C GLY A 163 3.24 2.24 3.62
N THR A 164 2.84 1.44 4.63
CA THR A 164 3.40 0.11 4.89
C THR A 164 2.47 -0.99 4.39
N ALA A 165 3.01 -2.14 3.99
CA ALA A 165 2.20 -3.29 3.56
C ALA A 165 1.17 -3.72 4.61
N ARG A 166 1.47 -3.49 5.90
CA ARG A 166 0.56 -3.76 7.02
C ARG A 166 -0.68 -2.85 6.99
N SER A 167 -0.58 -1.63 6.47
CA SER A 167 -1.72 -0.72 6.34
C SER A 167 -2.81 -1.25 5.41
N LEU A 168 -2.46 -2.07 4.40
CA LEU A 168 -3.43 -2.77 3.55
C LEU A 168 -4.31 -3.72 4.36
N VAL A 169 -3.74 -4.32 5.41
CA VAL A 169 -4.44 -5.22 6.31
C VAL A 169 -5.23 -4.43 7.35
N ASP A 170 -4.56 -3.60 8.14
CA ASP A 170 -5.11 -3.04 9.39
C ASP A 170 -5.91 -1.74 9.18
N LYS A 171 -5.65 -0.99 8.10
CA LYS A 171 -6.29 0.32 7.84
C LYS A 171 -7.27 0.26 6.66
N LEU A 172 -6.89 -0.45 5.59
CA LEU A 172 -7.71 -0.58 4.39
C LEU A 172 -8.57 -1.84 4.36
N ASN A 173 -8.36 -2.78 5.29
CA ASN A 173 -9.22 -3.95 5.49
C ASN A 173 -9.38 -4.82 4.23
N TYR A 174 -8.33 -4.93 3.40
CA TYR A 174 -8.38 -5.75 2.18
C TYR A 174 -8.73 -7.22 2.49
N PRO A 175 -8.05 -7.92 3.42
CA PRO A 175 -8.33 -9.33 3.71
C PRO A 175 -9.76 -9.58 4.21
N SER A 176 -10.23 -8.79 5.18
CA SER A 176 -11.58 -8.97 5.75
C SER A 176 -12.68 -8.55 4.79
N THR A 177 -12.43 -7.56 3.92
CA THR A 177 -13.37 -7.21 2.84
C THR A 177 -13.44 -8.30 1.79
N ALA A 178 -12.31 -8.86 1.35
CA ALA A 178 -12.29 -9.98 0.41
C ALA A 178 -12.97 -11.23 1.00
N GLN A 179 -12.69 -11.57 2.26
CA GLN A 179 -13.31 -12.68 2.98
C GLN A 179 -14.83 -12.52 3.04
N ARG A 180 -15.31 -11.33 3.45
CA ARG A 180 -16.75 -11.02 3.54
C ARG A 180 -17.43 -11.13 2.17
N LEU A 181 -16.86 -10.49 1.15
CA LEU A 181 -17.44 -10.52 -0.20
C LEU A 181 -17.46 -11.94 -0.79
N ALA A 182 -16.45 -12.77 -0.50
CA ALA A 182 -16.40 -14.16 -0.94
C ALA A 182 -17.48 -14.98 -0.24
N LYS A 183 -17.65 -14.81 1.07
CA LYS A 183 -18.73 -15.42 1.86
C LYS A 183 -20.12 -15.02 1.35
N GLU A 184 -20.28 -13.78 0.88
CA GLU A 184 -21.51 -13.26 0.28
C GLU A 184 -21.71 -13.70 -1.19
N GLY A 185 -20.77 -14.44 -1.79
CA GLY A 185 -20.83 -14.86 -3.19
C GLY A 185 -20.63 -13.73 -4.21
N ARG A 186 -20.16 -12.55 -3.77
CA ARG A 186 -19.95 -11.37 -4.63
C ARG A 186 -18.59 -11.34 -5.32
N VAL A 187 -17.62 -12.06 -4.77
CA VAL A 187 -16.32 -12.33 -5.39
C VAL A 187 -16.01 -13.81 -5.34
N GLN A 188 -15.20 -14.29 -6.26
CA GLN A 188 -14.60 -15.61 -6.12
C GLN A 188 -13.53 -15.58 -5.01
N PRO A 189 -13.27 -16.70 -4.33
CA PRO A 189 -12.13 -16.82 -3.43
C PRO A 189 -10.82 -16.51 -4.19
N MET A 190 -10.03 -15.57 -3.68
CA MET A 190 -8.77 -15.12 -4.29
C MET A 190 -7.68 -14.98 -3.23
N ILE A 191 -6.43 -15.14 -3.67
CA ILE A 191 -5.26 -14.83 -2.86
C ILE A 191 -4.90 -13.35 -3.05
N LEU A 192 -4.69 -12.62 -1.96
CA LEU A 192 -4.18 -11.24 -2.03
C LEU A 192 -2.70 -11.24 -1.63
N VAL A 193 -1.84 -10.68 -2.49
CA VAL A 193 -0.42 -10.51 -2.19
C VAL A 193 -0.15 -9.02 -1.99
N MET A 194 -0.07 -8.62 -0.72
CA MET A 194 -0.08 -7.23 -0.26
C MET A 194 1.34 -6.76 0.08
N LEU A 195 1.84 -5.73 -0.62
CA LEU A 195 3.18 -5.20 -0.43
C LEU A 195 3.28 -3.72 -0.79
N ARG A 196 4.46 -3.12 -0.59
CA ARG A 196 4.74 -1.73 -0.95
C ARG A 196 5.26 -1.67 -2.39
N PRO A 197 4.97 -0.61 -3.17
CA PRO A 197 5.62 -0.37 -4.46
C PRO A 197 7.09 0.02 -4.29
N THR A 198 7.42 0.64 -3.15
CA THR A 198 8.78 1.06 -2.78
C THR A 198 9.62 -0.13 -2.32
N VAL A 199 10.49 -0.62 -3.19
CA VAL A 199 11.38 -1.78 -2.94
C VAL A 199 12.79 -1.38 -2.46
N ALA A 200 13.10 -0.08 -2.44
CA ALA A 200 14.38 0.46 -1.98
C ALA A 200 14.19 1.78 -1.20
N PRO A 201 13.65 1.71 0.03
CA PRO A 201 13.43 2.90 0.86
C PRO A 201 14.75 3.65 1.15
N PRO A 202 14.72 4.98 1.37
CA PRO A 202 13.53 5.81 1.56
C PRO A 202 12.89 6.35 0.27
N ARG A 203 13.51 6.11 -0.90
CA ARG A 203 13.05 6.67 -2.18
C ARG A 203 11.86 5.92 -2.73
N ASP A 204 10.86 6.65 -3.19
CA ASP A 204 9.77 6.04 -3.95
C ASP A 204 10.26 5.67 -5.35
N THR A 205 10.28 4.37 -5.66
CA THR A 205 10.81 3.85 -6.92
C THR A 205 9.79 3.88 -8.06
N GLU A 206 8.51 4.19 -7.79
CA GLU A 206 7.47 4.33 -8.84
C GLU A 206 7.34 3.08 -9.74
N CYS A 207 7.71 1.91 -9.21
CA CYS A 207 7.84 0.65 -9.95
C CYS A 207 8.66 0.81 -11.25
N VAL A 208 9.72 1.62 -11.24
CA VAL A 208 10.69 1.83 -12.32
C VAL A 208 11.93 0.98 -12.09
N ASP A 209 12.50 0.45 -13.17
CA ASP A 209 13.85 -0.12 -13.17
C ASP A 209 14.87 1.03 -13.29
N VAL A 210 15.38 1.50 -12.16
CA VAL A 210 16.27 2.68 -12.09
C VAL A 210 17.63 2.32 -12.71
N PRO A 211 18.17 3.12 -13.65
CA PRO A 211 19.49 2.85 -14.24
C PRO A 211 20.60 2.78 -13.19
N GLY A 212 21.30 1.64 -13.13
CA GLY A 212 22.33 1.38 -12.11
C GLY A 212 21.79 1.22 -10.69
N GLY A 213 20.47 1.11 -10.52
CA GLY A 213 19.79 1.08 -9.24
C GLY A 213 18.76 -0.06 -9.12
N PRO A 214 17.82 0.07 -8.17
CA PRO A 214 16.77 -0.93 -7.92
C PRO A 214 15.93 -1.25 -9.16
N GLN A 215 15.69 -2.54 -9.39
CA GLN A 215 14.93 -3.04 -10.54
C GLN A 215 13.48 -3.38 -10.13
N ALA A 216 12.69 -2.35 -9.81
CA ALA A 216 11.35 -2.51 -9.24
C ALA A 216 10.33 -3.07 -10.26
N GLU A 217 10.35 -2.61 -11.51
CA GLU A 217 9.43 -3.12 -12.54
C GLU A 217 9.71 -4.60 -12.80
N THR A 218 10.99 -4.98 -12.90
CA THR A 218 11.42 -6.38 -13.04
C THR A 218 10.97 -7.24 -11.86
N PHE A 219 11.04 -6.74 -10.63
CA PHE A 219 10.58 -7.46 -9.45
C PHE A 219 9.08 -7.81 -9.54
N PHE A 220 8.24 -6.81 -9.81
CA PHE A 220 6.80 -7.02 -9.91
C PHE A 220 6.42 -7.85 -11.14
N ALA A 221 7.06 -7.63 -12.28
CA ALA A 221 6.71 -8.31 -13.52
C ALA A 221 7.18 -9.77 -13.61
N LYS A 222 8.28 -10.12 -12.91
CA LYS A 222 8.93 -11.43 -13.06
C LYS A 222 9.07 -12.15 -11.73
N ASP A 223 9.83 -11.58 -10.82
CA ASP A 223 10.24 -12.27 -9.59
C ASP A 223 9.05 -12.59 -8.67
N LEU A 224 8.16 -11.62 -8.46
CA LEU A 224 7.00 -11.78 -7.58
C LEU A 224 6.03 -12.87 -8.09
N PRO A 225 5.56 -12.85 -9.36
CA PRO A 225 4.75 -13.93 -9.90
C PRO A 225 5.43 -15.30 -9.85
N ASP A 226 6.73 -15.37 -10.19
CA ASP A 226 7.48 -16.63 -10.17
C ASP A 226 7.55 -17.20 -8.74
N ALA A 227 7.81 -16.35 -7.74
CA ALA A 227 7.92 -16.77 -6.35
C ALA A 227 6.59 -17.27 -5.78
N VAL A 228 5.50 -16.55 -6.05
CA VAL A 228 4.15 -16.89 -5.58
C VAL A 228 3.63 -18.15 -6.28
N ARG A 229 3.88 -18.32 -7.60
CA ARG A 229 3.53 -19.55 -8.35
C ARG A 229 4.28 -20.79 -7.85
N GLY A 230 5.51 -20.61 -7.38
CA GLY A 230 6.31 -21.70 -6.83
C GLY A 230 5.88 -22.15 -5.43
N HIS A 231 5.15 -21.33 -4.69
CA HIS A 231 4.82 -21.59 -3.28
C HIS A 231 3.32 -21.83 -3.03
N TYR A 232 2.42 -21.13 -3.72
CA TYR A 232 0.98 -21.21 -3.50
C TYR A 232 0.24 -21.89 -4.66
N ARG A 233 -0.94 -22.46 -4.38
CA ARG A 233 -1.85 -22.99 -5.42
C ARG A 233 -2.53 -21.84 -6.16
N VAL A 234 -1.84 -21.25 -7.12
CA VAL A 234 -2.32 -20.10 -7.91
C VAL A 234 -2.43 -20.43 -9.39
N GLY A 235 -3.31 -19.73 -10.10
CA GLY A 235 -3.38 -19.84 -11.56
C GLY A 235 -2.08 -19.37 -12.21
N LYS A 236 -1.65 -20.01 -13.31
CA LYS A 236 -0.33 -19.77 -13.91
C LYS A 236 -0.34 -18.76 -15.07
N ARG A 237 -1.51 -18.37 -15.55
CA ARG A 237 -1.70 -17.53 -16.74
C ARG A 237 -2.08 -16.10 -16.35
N ALA A 238 -1.85 -15.13 -17.25
CA ALA A 238 -2.17 -13.71 -17.03
C ALA A 238 -3.60 -13.47 -16.52
N ARG A 239 -4.57 -14.16 -17.10
CA ARG A 239 -5.99 -14.08 -16.71
C ARG A 239 -6.30 -14.50 -15.27
N SER A 240 -5.36 -15.15 -14.58
CA SER A 240 -5.50 -15.47 -13.15
C SER A 240 -4.89 -14.42 -12.24
N TRP A 241 -4.34 -13.34 -12.79
CA TRP A 241 -3.55 -12.34 -12.08
C TRP A 241 -4.05 -10.94 -12.36
N GLY A 242 -4.38 -10.23 -11.28
CA GLY A 242 -4.70 -8.82 -11.29
C GLY A 242 -3.76 -8.05 -10.36
N ILE A 243 -3.80 -6.73 -10.48
CA ILE A 243 -3.07 -5.83 -9.59
C ILE A 243 -3.96 -4.65 -9.20
N ILE A 244 -3.91 -4.26 -7.94
CA ILE A 244 -4.61 -3.12 -7.37
C ILE A 244 -3.57 -2.27 -6.64
N GLY A 245 -3.73 -0.95 -6.61
CA GLY A 245 -3.05 -0.17 -5.59
C GLY A 245 -3.65 1.20 -5.33
N ASP A 246 -3.27 1.79 -4.21
CA ASP A 246 -3.62 3.15 -3.81
C ASP A 246 -2.48 4.14 -4.06
N SER A 247 -2.79 5.37 -4.50
CA SER A 247 -1.81 6.44 -4.74
C SER A 247 -0.66 5.99 -5.67
N THR A 248 0.60 5.97 -5.18
CA THR A 248 1.75 5.41 -5.90
C THR A 248 1.50 3.98 -6.36
N GLY A 249 0.93 3.14 -5.49
CA GLY A 249 0.53 1.79 -5.81
C GLY A 249 -0.51 1.75 -6.93
N GLY A 250 -1.37 2.77 -7.02
CA GLY A 250 -2.35 2.90 -8.08
C GLY A 250 -1.72 3.22 -9.43
N TYR A 251 -0.76 4.16 -9.47
CA TYR A 251 0.06 4.40 -10.65
C TYR A 251 0.82 3.12 -11.07
N CYS A 252 1.48 2.45 -10.13
CA CYS A 252 2.16 1.18 -10.36
C CYS A 252 1.24 0.08 -10.91
N ALA A 253 0.02 -0.05 -10.37
CA ALA A 253 -0.93 -1.05 -10.79
C ALA A 253 -1.36 -0.85 -12.25
N LEU A 254 -1.66 0.40 -12.64
CA LEU A 254 -2.00 0.74 -14.02
C LEU A 254 -0.80 0.50 -14.95
N LYS A 255 0.37 1.02 -14.57
CA LYS A 255 1.62 0.85 -15.32
C LYS A 255 1.97 -0.62 -15.56
N LEU A 256 1.95 -1.45 -14.51
CA LEU A 256 2.30 -2.86 -14.60
C LEU A 256 1.29 -3.67 -15.44
N ALA A 257 0.00 -3.36 -15.34
CA ALA A 257 -1.02 -4.00 -16.17
C ALA A 257 -0.88 -3.62 -17.65
N MET A 258 -0.47 -2.39 -17.94
CA MET A 258 -0.22 -1.93 -19.32
C MET A 258 1.09 -2.49 -19.89
N HIS A 259 2.16 -2.49 -19.10
CA HIS A 259 3.49 -2.91 -19.56
C HIS A 259 3.66 -4.43 -19.62
N HIS A 260 2.93 -5.18 -18.78
CA HIS A 260 3.06 -6.62 -18.65
C HIS A 260 1.68 -7.31 -18.71
N PRO A 261 0.91 -7.16 -19.82
CA PRO A 261 -0.43 -7.75 -19.96
C PRO A 261 -0.39 -9.29 -19.99
N ASN A 262 0.77 -9.87 -20.30
CA ASN A 262 1.03 -11.32 -20.19
C ASN A 262 1.26 -11.81 -18.74
N VAL A 263 1.33 -10.88 -17.78
CA VAL A 263 1.43 -11.17 -16.35
C VAL A 263 0.15 -10.75 -15.65
N TYR A 264 -0.38 -9.57 -15.93
CA TYR A 264 -1.56 -9.01 -15.28
C TYR A 264 -2.66 -8.71 -16.30
N ALA A 265 -3.76 -9.46 -16.27
CA ALA A 265 -4.89 -9.25 -17.18
C ALA A 265 -5.79 -8.07 -16.78
N ALA A 266 -5.61 -7.56 -15.55
CA ALA A 266 -6.33 -6.39 -15.07
C ALA A 266 -5.53 -5.58 -14.03
N GLY A 267 -5.65 -4.25 -14.08
CA GLY A 267 -5.04 -3.31 -13.14
C GLY A 267 -6.06 -2.31 -12.58
N ALA A 268 -6.03 -2.03 -11.28
CA ALA A 268 -6.89 -1.04 -10.65
C ALA A 268 -6.06 0.01 -9.90
N GLY A 269 -6.17 1.28 -10.33
CA GLY A 269 -5.50 2.41 -9.69
C GLY A 269 -6.47 3.26 -8.88
N LEU A 270 -6.32 3.22 -7.56
CA LEU A 270 -7.13 4.02 -6.63
C LEU A 270 -6.42 5.35 -6.38
N SER A 271 -7.09 6.46 -6.73
CA SER A 271 -6.50 7.82 -6.66
C SER A 271 -5.14 7.92 -7.36
N ALA A 272 -5.01 7.24 -8.50
CA ALA A 272 -3.76 7.17 -9.25
C ALA A 272 -3.45 8.50 -9.96
N TYR A 273 -2.15 8.76 -10.12
CA TYR A 273 -1.62 9.64 -11.15
C TYR A 273 -1.10 8.80 -12.34
N TYR A 274 -0.75 9.46 -13.43
CA TYR A 274 -0.46 8.80 -14.72
C TYR A 274 0.96 9.00 -15.21
N LYS A 275 1.82 9.61 -14.38
CA LYS A 275 3.24 9.85 -14.66
C LYS A 275 4.00 9.85 -13.35
N ALA A 276 5.13 9.13 -13.30
CA ALA A 276 6.03 9.17 -12.15
C ALA A 276 6.49 10.62 -11.88
N PRO A 277 6.29 11.15 -10.65
CA PRO A 277 6.71 12.49 -10.31
C PRO A 277 8.23 12.59 -10.21
N ILE A 278 8.76 13.79 -10.43
CA ILE A 278 10.15 14.15 -10.10
C ILE A 278 10.06 15.14 -8.95
N ASP A 279 10.23 14.65 -7.73
CA ASP A 279 10.06 15.41 -6.50
C ASP A 279 11.06 14.93 -5.42
N PRO A 280 11.07 15.50 -4.20
CA PRO A 280 12.03 15.11 -3.17
C PRO A 280 11.98 13.64 -2.72
N THR A 281 10.87 12.95 -2.96
CA THR A 281 10.66 11.55 -2.57
C THR A 281 11.16 10.57 -3.64
N THR A 282 11.05 10.92 -4.92
CA THR A 282 11.51 10.11 -6.05
C THR A 282 12.92 10.47 -6.52
N GLY A 283 13.26 11.77 -6.56
CA GLY A 283 14.43 12.28 -7.26
C GLY A 283 14.33 12.08 -8.78
N ASP A 284 15.47 12.11 -9.48
CA ASP A 284 15.53 11.69 -10.89
C ASP A 284 15.68 10.17 -10.99
N LEU A 285 14.56 9.44 -11.04
CA LEU A 285 14.54 7.98 -11.20
C LEU A 285 15.11 7.51 -12.54
N PHE A 286 15.23 8.42 -13.51
CA PHE A 286 15.57 8.07 -14.89
C PHE A 286 17.04 8.37 -15.21
N HIS A 287 17.75 9.11 -14.35
CA HIS A 287 19.13 9.54 -14.56
C HIS A 287 19.35 10.14 -15.97
N GLY A 288 18.40 10.96 -16.43
CA GLY A 288 18.39 11.57 -17.76
C GLY A 288 17.93 10.67 -18.92
N ASP A 289 17.62 9.38 -18.70
CA ASP A 289 17.08 8.49 -19.75
C ASP A 289 15.66 8.88 -20.13
N LYS A 290 15.53 9.62 -21.25
CA LYS A 290 14.24 10.05 -21.78
C LYS A 290 13.37 8.92 -22.29
N LYS A 291 13.94 7.81 -22.78
CA LYS A 291 13.14 6.68 -23.25
C LYS A 291 12.47 6.00 -22.06
N LEU A 292 13.23 5.77 -20.99
CA LEU A 292 12.68 5.20 -19.76
C LEU A 292 11.65 6.13 -19.11
N GLN A 293 11.93 7.43 -19.05
CA GLN A 293 11.00 8.44 -18.54
C GLN A 293 9.69 8.47 -19.34
N ASN A 294 9.78 8.46 -20.66
CA ASN A 294 8.61 8.46 -21.55
C ASN A 294 7.80 7.17 -21.40
N ARG A 295 8.47 6.01 -21.33
CA ARG A 295 7.79 4.74 -21.09
C ARG A 295 7.09 4.70 -19.73
N ALA A 296 7.60 5.40 -18.72
CA ALA A 296 6.95 5.52 -17.42
C ALA A 296 5.77 6.52 -17.40
N ASP A 297 5.60 7.36 -18.43
CA ASP A 297 4.47 8.27 -18.57
C ASP A 297 3.32 7.55 -19.31
N LEU A 298 2.23 7.25 -18.62
CA LEU A 298 1.13 6.46 -19.20
C LEU A 298 0.36 7.23 -20.28
N PHE A 299 0.36 8.57 -20.25
CA PHE A 299 -0.18 9.35 -21.36
C PHE A 299 0.70 9.23 -22.60
N TRP A 300 2.02 9.29 -22.42
CA TRP A 300 2.95 9.09 -23.51
C TRP A 300 2.84 7.67 -24.08
N PHE A 301 2.80 6.66 -23.21
CA PHE A 301 2.67 5.25 -23.59
C PHE A 301 1.43 5.03 -24.47
N LEU A 302 0.24 5.49 -24.05
CA LEU A 302 -1.00 5.33 -24.82
C LEU A 302 -0.97 6.02 -26.19
N GLN A 303 -0.09 7.00 -26.39
CA GLN A 303 0.02 7.74 -27.65
C GLN A 303 1.07 7.16 -28.60
N HIS A 304 2.09 6.46 -28.08
CA HIS A 304 3.28 6.08 -28.85
C HIS A 304 3.55 4.58 -28.89
N GLU A 305 2.95 3.80 -27.99
CA GLU A 305 3.10 2.35 -27.92
C GLU A 305 1.79 1.66 -28.30
N GLU A 306 1.88 0.39 -28.69
CA GLU A 306 0.68 -0.42 -28.95
C GLU A 306 -0.11 -0.61 -27.66
N ALA A 307 -1.43 -0.38 -27.75
CA ALA A 307 -2.31 -0.56 -26.62
C ALA A 307 -2.36 -2.05 -26.21
N PRO A 308 -2.21 -2.37 -24.91
CA PRO A 308 -2.22 -3.75 -24.45
C PRO A 308 -3.66 -4.28 -24.33
N ASP A 309 -3.85 -5.57 -24.62
CA ASP A 309 -5.10 -6.27 -24.31
C ASP A 309 -5.18 -6.55 -22.79
N THR A 310 -5.61 -5.55 -22.03
CA THR A 310 -5.80 -5.61 -20.57
C THR A 310 -7.05 -4.84 -20.16
N SER A 311 -7.44 -4.95 -18.89
CA SER A 311 -8.56 -4.19 -18.30
C SER A 311 -8.06 -3.26 -17.21
N LEU A 312 -8.44 -1.99 -17.27
CA LEU A 312 -8.07 -0.99 -16.27
C LEU A 312 -9.29 -0.51 -15.48
N LEU A 313 -9.12 -0.26 -14.19
CA LEU A 313 -10.07 0.46 -13.34
C LEU A 313 -9.36 1.67 -12.74
N VAL A 314 -9.94 2.85 -12.86
CA VAL A 314 -9.41 4.07 -12.25
C VAL A 314 -10.41 4.66 -11.27
N THR A 315 -9.93 5.23 -10.16
CA THR A 315 -10.81 5.91 -9.20
C THR A 315 -10.41 7.37 -9.02
N SER A 316 -11.40 8.19 -8.70
CA SER A 316 -11.21 9.57 -8.27
C SER A 316 -12.48 10.10 -7.57
N SER A 317 -12.40 11.28 -6.98
CA SER A 317 -13.55 12.02 -6.45
C SER A 317 -13.70 13.37 -7.14
N LYS A 318 -14.94 13.76 -7.49
CA LYS A 318 -15.23 15.08 -8.10
C LYS A 318 -14.75 16.24 -7.24
N ILE A 319 -14.83 16.07 -5.91
CA ILE A 319 -14.40 17.04 -4.90
C ILE A 319 -13.43 16.35 -3.92
N GLY A 320 -12.25 16.94 -3.73
CA GLY A 320 -11.27 16.55 -2.71
C GLY A 320 -10.03 15.83 -3.25
N GLU A 321 -10.05 15.33 -4.48
CA GLU A 321 -8.88 14.77 -5.14
C GLU A 321 -8.38 15.64 -6.30
N HIS A 322 -7.06 15.73 -6.42
CA HIS A 322 -6.41 16.53 -7.46
C HIS A 322 -6.35 15.82 -8.82
N ASN A 323 -6.51 14.50 -8.85
CA ASN A 323 -6.36 13.70 -10.08
C ASN A 323 -7.63 13.65 -10.94
N TYR A 324 -8.77 14.21 -10.53
CA TYR A 324 -10.05 14.02 -11.21
C TYR A 324 -10.02 14.36 -12.71
N LYS A 325 -9.49 15.54 -13.06
CA LYS A 325 -9.37 15.96 -14.47
C LYS A 325 -8.43 15.06 -15.27
N ASP A 326 -7.33 14.64 -14.66
CA ASP A 326 -6.35 13.76 -15.29
C ASP A 326 -6.96 12.36 -15.50
N THR A 327 -7.75 11.88 -14.56
CA THR A 327 -8.48 10.62 -14.63
C THR A 327 -9.49 10.61 -15.77
N LEU A 328 -10.25 11.68 -15.96
CA LEU A 328 -11.17 11.79 -17.11
C LEU A 328 -10.40 11.76 -18.44
N ARG A 329 -9.31 12.54 -18.56
CA ARG A 329 -8.47 12.50 -19.78
C ARG A 329 -7.88 11.12 -20.02
N PHE A 330 -7.45 10.42 -18.97
CA PHE A 330 -6.89 9.08 -19.11
C PHE A 330 -7.94 8.09 -19.60
N ILE A 331 -9.18 8.16 -19.08
CA ILE A 331 -10.30 7.36 -19.57
C ILE A 331 -10.53 7.58 -21.06
N ASP A 332 -10.62 8.84 -21.50
CA ASP A 332 -10.82 9.17 -22.92
C ASP A 332 -9.71 8.59 -23.81
N ARG A 333 -8.45 8.69 -23.35
CA ARG A 333 -7.28 8.17 -24.08
C ARG A 333 -7.28 6.65 -24.17
N VAL A 334 -7.63 5.95 -23.10
CA VAL A 334 -7.72 4.48 -23.11
C VAL A 334 -8.87 4.02 -24.01
N GLN A 335 -10.03 4.67 -23.95
CA GLN A 335 -11.17 4.35 -24.82
C GLN A 335 -10.82 4.51 -26.31
N ALA A 336 -10.04 5.54 -26.67
CA ALA A 336 -9.61 5.77 -28.04
C ALA A 336 -8.72 4.64 -28.61
N THR A 337 -8.12 3.79 -27.77
CA THR A 337 -7.29 2.66 -28.23
C THR A 337 -8.09 1.51 -28.86
N ASN A 338 -9.39 1.40 -28.56
CA ASN A 338 -10.27 0.29 -28.97
C ASN A 338 -9.77 -1.13 -28.61
N LEU A 339 -8.77 -1.27 -27.73
CA LEU A 339 -8.19 -2.56 -27.34
C LEU A 339 -8.13 -2.70 -25.82
N THR A 340 -7.52 -1.74 -25.13
CA THR A 340 -7.50 -1.71 -23.67
C THR A 340 -8.88 -1.32 -23.14
N ARG A 341 -9.44 -2.13 -22.23
CA ARG A 341 -10.74 -1.86 -21.60
C ARG A 341 -10.54 -0.95 -20.39
N ILE A 342 -11.46 -0.03 -20.14
CA ILE A 342 -11.42 0.83 -18.95
C ILE A 342 -12.76 0.90 -18.23
N SER A 343 -12.71 0.98 -16.90
CA SER A 343 -13.82 1.21 -15.99
C SER A 343 -13.43 2.31 -15.00
N SER A 344 -14.40 2.94 -14.35
CA SER A 344 -14.10 3.97 -13.35
C SER A 344 -15.03 3.92 -12.14
N ILE A 345 -14.51 4.33 -10.98
CA ILE A 345 -15.31 4.69 -9.81
C ILE A 345 -15.08 6.19 -9.56
N ILE A 346 -16.08 7.02 -9.82
CA ILE A 346 -16.01 8.46 -9.55
C ILE A 346 -16.98 8.79 -8.41
N LEU A 347 -16.43 9.09 -7.24
CA LEU A 347 -17.22 9.50 -6.08
C LEU A 347 -17.59 10.99 -6.18
N ASP A 348 -18.72 11.39 -5.60
CA ASP A 348 -19.07 12.82 -5.54
C ASP A 348 -18.11 13.62 -4.66
N SER A 349 -17.62 13.01 -3.57
CA SER A 349 -16.61 13.59 -2.69
C SER A 349 -15.75 12.53 -2.02
N GLY A 350 -14.48 12.88 -1.81
CA GLY A 350 -13.45 12.05 -1.21
C GLY A 350 -12.10 12.73 -1.32
N GLY A 351 -11.27 12.61 -0.28
CA GLY A 351 -9.89 13.11 -0.29
C GLY A 351 -8.89 11.99 -0.49
N HIS A 352 -7.61 12.35 -0.65
CA HIS A 352 -6.51 11.39 -0.80
C HIS A 352 -6.16 10.69 0.51
N ASN A 353 -7.03 9.78 0.99
CA ASN A 353 -6.93 9.16 2.31
C ASN A 353 -7.63 7.80 2.40
N PHE A 354 -7.35 7.07 3.49
CA PHE A 354 -7.91 5.74 3.75
C PHE A 354 -9.44 5.68 3.80
N ASN A 355 -10.13 6.77 4.15
CA ASN A 355 -11.59 6.76 4.18
C ASN A 355 -12.18 6.66 2.77
N THR A 356 -11.61 7.38 1.82
CA THR A 356 -11.98 7.30 0.40
C THR A 356 -11.70 5.90 -0.14
N TRP A 357 -10.47 5.40 0.01
CA TRP A 357 -10.11 4.08 -0.52
C TRP A 357 -10.94 2.94 0.11
N ARG A 358 -11.29 3.00 1.40
CA ARG A 358 -12.20 2.01 2.02
C ARG A 358 -13.57 1.92 1.35
N ARG A 359 -14.06 3.02 0.76
CA ARG A 359 -15.33 3.03 -0.01
C ARG A 359 -15.16 2.42 -1.40
N GLU A 360 -13.98 2.54 -1.98
CA GLU A 360 -13.65 2.07 -3.34
C GLU A 360 -13.21 0.61 -3.38
N ILE A 361 -12.64 0.09 -2.28
CA ILE A 361 -12.10 -1.28 -2.20
C ILE A 361 -13.17 -2.35 -2.44
N PRO A 362 -14.37 -2.33 -1.82
CA PRO A 362 -15.38 -3.36 -2.07
C PRO A 362 -15.82 -3.49 -3.54
N PRO A 363 -16.17 -2.41 -4.26
CA PRO A 363 -16.47 -2.50 -5.69
C PRO A 363 -15.23 -2.81 -6.54
N THR A 364 -14.04 -2.35 -6.15
CA THR A 364 -12.78 -2.72 -6.83
C THR A 364 -12.52 -4.23 -6.76
N LEU A 365 -12.70 -4.85 -5.59
CA LEU A 365 -12.52 -6.28 -5.40
C LEU A 365 -13.55 -7.11 -6.19
N GLN A 366 -14.78 -6.61 -6.31
CA GLN A 366 -15.80 -7.19 -7.21
C GLN A 366 -15.38 -7.09 -8.67
N TRP A 367 -14.94 -5.91 -9.10
CA TRP A 367 -14.50 -5.69 -10.46
C TRP A 367 -13.29 -6.57 -10.82
N ILE A 368 -12.23 -6.59 -9.98
CA ILE A 368 -11.04 -7.41 -10.24
C ILE A 368 -11.43 -8.89 -10.28
N SER A 369 -12.26 -9.35 -9.33
CA SER A 369 -12.73 -10.73 -9.30
C SER A 369 -13.44 -11.12 -10.59
N GLY A 370 -14.24 -10.23 -11.18
CA GLY A 370 -14.93 -10.48 -12.44
C GLY A 370 -14.01 -10.48 -13.67
N ARG A 371 -12.78 -9.96 -13.56
CA ARG A 371 -11.77 -9.98 -14.64
C ARG A 371 -10.81 -11.16 -14.56
N LEU A 372 -10.79 -11.87 -13.43
CA LEU A 372 -9.87 -12.98 -13.23
C LEU A 372 -10.56 -14.33 -13.35
N SER A 373 -9.83 -15.35 -13.82
CA SER A 373 -10.26 -16.74 -13.84
C SER A 373 -9.25 -17.67 -13.17
N ASP A 374 -9.75 -18.71 -12.52
CA ASP A 374 -8.93 -19.75 -11.90
C ASP A 374 -8.37 -20.78 -12.91
N ARG A 375 -9.00 -20.87 -14.09
CA ARG A 375 -8.63 -21.76 -15.20
C ARG A 375 -7.84 -21.03 -16.25
#